data_AF-A0A1M5B8A4-F1
#
_entry.id   AF-A0A1M5B8A4-F1
#
_cell.length_a   1.000
_cell.length_b   1.000
_cell.length_c   1.000
_cell.angle_alpha   90.00
_cell.angle_beta   90.00
_cell.angle_gamma   90.00
#
_symmetry.space_group_name_H-M   'P 1'
#
loop_
_entity.id
_entity.type
_entity.pdbx_description
1 polymer ?
#
loop_
_entity_poly.entity_id
_entity_poly.type
_entity_poly.pdbx_seq_one_letter_code
_entity_poly.pdbx_strand_id
1 'polypeptide(L)'
;DIKIGSPVKMTFNIKGGKDIRKIGVYYLNETTNQWEYVGGKVDKGTNTITFEAKHFSTYGVFEYNKEFKDVTKDNWAYDVVNVLASRHIIKGVDSETFVPNAKITRAEFAALMIRALGIEEEPYKGEFNDIKEGAWYANAIEAAYKAGIMLGDGKNIRPDDPITREEMTAVIMRVYGKLAEYKEDSIGNTTFSDNNKISEWAKSVVANAVKLGIVRGYEDNTFKPKDNATRAEAAAMLYRILEKTGNI
;
A
#
# COMPACT_ATOMS: atom_id res chain seq x y z
N ASP A 1 -15.79 32.16 4.18
CA ASP A 1 -14.96 30.96 4.33
C ASP A 1 -13.58 31.18 3.76
N ILE A 2 -12.56 31.18 4.62
CA ILE A 2 -11.16 31.21 4.16
C ILE A 2 -10.82 29.81 3.67
N LYS A 3 -10.57 29.66 2.37
CA LYS A 3 -10.11 28.40 1.78
C LYS A 3 -8.62 28.46 1.56
N ILE A 4 -7.94 27.35 1.83
CA ILE A 4 -6.55 27.17 1.42
C ILE A 4 -6.56 27.02 -0.11
N GLY A 5 -5.89 27.93 -0.82
CA GLY A 5 -5.82 27.91 -2.29
C GLY A 5 -4.92 26.79 -2.85
N SER A 6 -4.03 26.25 -2.03
CA SER A 6 -3.10 25.16 -2.36
C SER A 6 -2.60 24.51 -1.07
N PRO A 7 -2.40 23.18 -1.01
CA PRO A 7 -1.95 22.50 0.21
C PRO A 7 -0.70 23.13 0.83
N VAL A 8 -0.67 23.23 2.16
CA VAL A 8 0.44 23.84 2.92
C VAL A 8 1.32 22.74 3.48
N LYS A 9 2.61 22.75 3.14
CA LYS A 9 3.59 21.81 3.71
C LYS A 9 3.86 22.15 5.17
N MET A 10 3.65 21.19 6.05
CA MET A 10 3.89 21.30 7.48
C MET A 10 4.85 20.22 7.96
N THR A 11 5.70 20.54 8.92
CA THR A 11 6.70 19.63 9.49
C THR A 11 6.65 19.68 11.02
N PHE A 12 6.56 18.52 11.66
CA PHE A 12 6.59 18.37 13.10
C PHE A 12 7.81 17.57 13.55
N ASN A 13 8.33 17.88 14.73
CA ASN A 13 9.34 17.07 15.39
C ASN A 13 8.68 15.83 16.03
N ILE A 14 9.31 14.66 15.90
CA ILE A 14 8.80 13.38 16.42
C ILE A 14 9.72 12.73 17.48
N LYS A 15 10.64 13.52 18.07
CA LYS A 15 11.48 13.07 19.19
C LYS A 15 10.58 12.65 20.36
N GLY A 16 10.63 11.38 20.73
CA GLY A 16 9.86 10.81 21.84
C GLY A 16 8.89 9.68 21.45
N GLY A 17 8.66 9.46 20.16
CA GLY A 17 7.93 8.26 19.71
C GLY A 17 8.71 6.97 19.97
N LYS A 18 8.02 5.90 20.37
CA LYS A 18 8.64 4.60 20.66
C LYS A 18 8.96 3.86 19.37
N ASP A 19 8.04 3.89 18.41
CA ASP A 19 8.24 3.37 17.06
C ASP A 19 7.80 4.42 16.03
N ILE A 20 8.79 5.11 15.46
CA ILE A 20 8.55 6.20 14.49
C ILE A 20 7.81 5.74 13.23
N ARG A 21 7.83 4.43 12.91
CA ARG A 21 7.13 3.87 11.75
C ARG A 21 5.62 3.82 11.94
N LYS A 22 5.17 3.89 13.20
CA LYS A 22 3.76 3.88 13.60
C LYS A 22 3.20 5.28 13.87
N ILE A 23 4.02 6.31 13.71
CA ILE A 23 3.60 7.70 13.88
C ILE A 23 2.84 8.16 12.66
N GLY A 24 1.76 8.91 12.86
CA GLY A 24 1.05 9.61 11.80
C GLY A 24 0.54 10.97 12.21
N VAL A 25 0.26 11.79 11.20
CA VAL A 25 -0.42 13.07 11.38
C VAL A 25 -1.92 12.83 11.31
N TYR A 26 -2.65 13.52 12.18
CA TYR A 26 -4.09 13.52 12.27
C TYR A 26 -4.61 14.94 12.33
N TYR A 27 -5.83 15.17 11.87
CA TYR A 27 -6.54 16.43 12.07
C TYR A 27 -7.75 16.22 12.98
N LEU A 28 -8.08 17.20 13.81
CA LEU A 28 -9.29 17.16 14.64
C LEU A 28 -10.51 17.54 13.79
N ASN A 29 -11.39 16.60 13.51
CA ASN A 29 -12.70 16.90 12.95
C ASN A 29 -13.58 17.48 14.07
N GLU A 30 -13.79 18.79 14.06
CA GLU A 30 -14.57 19.50 15.09
C GLU A 30 -16.06 19.15 15.09
N THR A 31 -16.57 18.58 13.98
CA THR A 31 -17.98 18.15 13.89
C THR A 31 -18.19 16.82 14.61
N THR A 32 -17.27 15.87 14.44
CA THR A 32 -17.34 14.54 15.08
C THR A 32 -16.59 14.48 16.41
N ASN A 33 -15.77 15.49 16.71
CA ASN A 33 -14.80 15.53 17.80
C ASN A 33 -13.84 14.32 17.79
N GLN A 34 -13.41 13.89 16.59
CA GLN A 34 -12.50 12.75 16.39
C GLN A 34 -11.25 13.15 15.62
N TRP A 35 -10.15 12.45 15.90
CA TRP A 35 -8.91 12.58 15.15
C TRP A 35 -8.95 11.72 13.89
N GLU A 36 -8.83 12.35 12.73
CA GLU A 36 -8.84 11.68 11.43
C GLU A 36 -7.44 11.62 10.82
N TYR A 37 -7.09 10.46 10.29
CA TYR A 37 -5.74 10.19 9.79
C TYR A 37 -5.44 10.93 8.49
N VAL A 38 -4.29 11.61 8.45
CA VAL A 38 -3.78 12.36 7.30
C VAL A 38 -2.61 11.64 6.64
N GLY A 39 -1.79 10.92 7.42
CA GLY A 39 -0.59 10.25 6.92
C GLY A 39 0.71 10.94 7.33
N GLY A 40 1.48 11.40 6.35
CA GLY A 40 2.78 12.06 6.54
C GLY A 40 3.99 11.18 6.19
N LYS A 41 5.09 11.82 5.80
CA LYS A 41 6.38 11.20 5.48
C LYS A 41 7.35 11.40 6.63
N VAL A 42 7.94 10.31 7.12
CA VAL A 42 8.90 10.29 8.20
C VAL A 42 10.30 10.44 7.65
N ASP A 43 11.06 11.39 8.19
CA ASP A 43 12.50 11.52 7.98
C ASP A 43 13.23 11.09 9.26
N LYS A 44 13.82 9.89 9.21
CA LYS A 44 14.57 9.29 10.32
C LYS A 44 15.85 10.07 10.64
N GLY A 45 16.46 10.74 9.65
CA GLY A 45 17.68 11.51 9.83
C GLY A 45 17.44 12.80 10.63
N THR A 46 16.32 13.48 10.37
CA THR A 46 15.95 14.71 11.07
C THR A 46 15.01 14.51 12.26
N ASN A 47 14.47 13.30 12.45
CA ASN A 47 13.40 13.00 13.42
C ASN A 47 12.21 13.94 13.23
N THR A 48 11.75 14.03 11.99
CA THR A 48 10.57 14.83 11.64
C THR A 48 9.53 14.02 10.87
N ILE A 49 8.28 14.48 10.92
CA ILE A 49 7.22 14.04 10.03
C ILE A 49 6.70 15.23 9.24
N THR A 50 6.52 15.06 7.93
CA THR A 50 6.07 16.11 7.02
C THR A 50 4.81 15.69 6.27
N PHE A 51 3.85 16.59 6.10
CA PHE A 51 2.60 16.34 5.37
C PHE A 51 2.10 17.62 4.70
N GLU A 52 1.08 17.48 3.85
CA GLU A 52 0.41 18.59 3.20
C GLU A 52 -0.98 18.82 3.82
N ALA A 53 -1.16 19.94 4.50
CA ALA A 53 -2.44 20.36 5.05
C ALA A 53 -3.33 20.91 3.92
N LYS A 54 -4.42 20.20 3.62
CA LYS A 54 -5.38 20.58 2.56
C LYS A 54 -6.46 21.55 3.02
N HIS A 55 -6.68 21.67 4.34
CA HIS A 55 -7.66 22.60 4.93
C HIS A 55 -7.18 23.10 6.31
N PHE A 56 -7.82 24.16 6.81
CA PHE A 56 -7.58 24.61 8.18
C PHE A 56 -8.17 23.61 9.17
N SER A 57 -7.38 23.28 10.20
CA SER A 57 -7.74 22.40 11.30
C SER A 57 -6.69 22.49 12.41
N THR A 58 -7.00 21.96 13.58
CA THR A 58 -5.95 21.53 14.53
C THR A 58 -5.35 20.21 14.03
N TYR A 59 -4.01 20.13 14.04
CA TYR A 59 -3.25 18.94 13.64
C TYR A 59 -2.45 18.39 14.81
N GLY A 60 -2.39 17.07 14.92
CA GLY A 60 -1.70 16.34 15.96
C GLY A 60 -0.84 15.21 15.37
N VAL A 61 0.24 14.88 16.07
CA VAL A 61 1.10 13.75 15.72
C VAL A 61 0.95 12.69 16.79
N PHE A 62 0.49 11.50 16.39
CA PHE A 62 0.23 10.39 17.31
C PHE A 62 0.92 9.12 16.84
N GLU A 63 1.44 8.37 17.80
CA GLU A 63 1.76 6.95 17.63
C GLU A 63 0.48 6.15 17.88
N TYR A 64 -0.03 5.48 16.84
CA TYR A 64 -1.16 4.58 16.96
C TYR A 64 -0.65 3.15 16.97
N ASN A 65 -1.13 2.31 17.89
CA ASN A 65 -0.74 0.91 17.96
C ASN A 65 -1.94 0.03 17.62
N LYS A 66 -1.81 -0.75 16.54
CA LYS A 66 -2.80 -1.71 16.11
C LYS A 66 -2.17 -3.09 15.95
N GLU A 67 -2.78 -4.07 16.60
CA GLU A 67 -2.41 -5.49 16.49
C GLU A 67 -3.66 -6.32 16.15
N PHE A 68 -3.44 -7.48 15.53
CA PHE A 68 -4.46 -8.48 15.22
C PHE A 68 -4.19 -9.75 16.02
N LYS A 69 -5.24 -10.42 16.51
CA LYS A 69 -5.15 -11.60 17.38
C LYS A 69 -4.48 -12.80 16.68
N ASP A 70 -4.65 -12.91 15.37
CA ASP A 70 -4.15 -14.01 14.54
C ASP A 70 -2.79 -13.72 13.89
N VAL A 71 -2.17 -12.59 14.22
CA VAL A 71 -0.80 -12.26 13.85
C VAL A 71 -0.01 -12.11 15.14
N THR A 72 0.51 -13.23 15.63
CA THR A 72 1.31 -13.31 16.86
C THR A 72 2.77 -12.94 16.62
N LYS A 73 3.54 -12.66 17.68
CA LYS A 73 4.93 -12.15 17.61
C LYS A 73 5.92 -13.10 16.91
N ASP A 74 5.62 -14.39 16.89
CA ASP A 74 6.37 -15.44 16.20
C ASP A 74 6.04 -15.53 14.71
N ASN A 75 4.99 -14.86 14.24
CA ASN A 75 4.68 -14.75 12.82
C ASN A 75 5.68 -13.78 12.14
N TRP A 76 6.29 -14.23 11.04
CA TRP A 76 7.24 -13.42 10.26
C TRP A 76 6.66 -12.08 9.78
N ALA A 77 5.34 -11.98 9.64
CA ALA A 77 4.64 -10.78 9.20
C ALA A 77 4.20 -9.86 10.36
N TYR A 78 4.46 -10.22 11.62
CA TYR A 78 4.00 -9.47 12.80
C TYR A 78 4.32 -7.97 12.74
N ASP A 79 5.60 -7.65 12.58
CA ASP A 79 6.06 -6.26 12.60
C ASP A 79 5.49 -5.46 11.42
N VAL A 80 5.55 -6.02 10.21
CA VAL A 80 5.09 -5.33 8.99
C VAL A 80 3.58 -5.09 9.00
N VAL A 81 2.79 -6.08 9.44
CA VAL A 81 1.34 -5.94 9.52
C VAL A 81 0.96 -4.89 10.54
N ASN A 82 1.58 -4.91 11.73
CA ASN A 82 1.27 -3.97 12.79
C ASN A 82 1.66 -2.53 12.41
N VAL A 83 2.81 -2.33 11.75
CA VAL A 83 3.18 -0.99 11.25
C VAL A 83 2.17 -0.48 10.22
N LEU A 84 1.80 -1.29 9.23
CA LEU A 84 0.84 -0.87 8.21
C LEU A 84 -0.57 -0.65 8.77
N ALA A 85 -0.96 -1.40 9.79
CA ALA A 85 -2.23 -1.21 10.48
C ALA A 85 -2.23 0.06 11.34
N SER A 86 -1.12 0.32 12.04
CA SER A 86 -0.87 1.58 12.76
C SER A 86 -0.93 2.81 11.84
N ARG A 87 -0.60 2.63 10.56
CA ARG A 87 -0.64 3.65 9.51
C ARG A 87 -1.97 3.67 8.73
N HIS A 88 -3.02 3.02 9.24
CA HIS A 88 -4.37 2.92 8.66
C HIS A 88 -4.45 2.32 7.25
N ILE A 89 -3.37 1.68 6.79
CA ILE A 89 -3.30 1.05 5.47
C ILE A 89 -3.95 -0.33 5.54
N ILE A 90 -3.61 -1.13 6.56
CA ILE A 90 -4.25 -2.43 6.81
C ILE A 90 -5.38 -2.25 7.84
N LYS A 91 -6.58 -2.68 7.48
CA LYS A 91 -7.75 -2.64 8.38
C LYS A 91 -8.13 -3.99 8.99
N GLY A 92 -7.59 -5.09 8.46
CA GLY A 92 -8.04 -6.45 8.78
C GLY A 92 -9.21 -6.90 7.91
N VAL A 93 -9.67 -8.14 8.09
CA VAL A 93 -11.00 -8.58 7.60
C VAL A 93 -12.10 -8.12 8.56
N ASP A 94 -11.72 -7.91 9.81
CA ASP A 94 -12.49 -7.23 10.85
C ASP A 94 -11.50 -6.46 11.76
N SER A 95 -12.00 -5.89 12.85
CA SER A 95 -11.19 -5.09 13.76
C SER A 95 -10.16 -5.91 14.56
N GLU A 96 -10.23 -7.23 14.64
CA GLU A 96 -9.32 -8.07 15.44
C GLU A 96 -8.55 -9.11 14.62
N THR A 97 -8.95 -9.36 13.37
CA THR A 97 -8.45 -10.45 12.52
C THR A 97 -7.85 -9.95 11.20
N PHE A 98 -6.66 -10.44 10.83
CA PHE A 98 -5.99 -10.09 9.57
C PHE A 98 -6.05 -11.19 8.50
N VAL A 99 -5.99 -12.46 8.91
CA VAL A 99 -5.89 -13.68 8.10
C VAL A 99 -4.64 -13.73 7.21
N PRO A 100 -3.42 -13.78 7.79
CA PRO A 100 -2.16 -13.56 7.05
C PRO A 100 -1.93 -14.52 5.88
N ASN A 101 -2.38 -15.77 5.99
CA ASN A 101 -2.15 -16.82 4.99
C ASN A 101 -3.27 -16.91 3.93
N ALA A 102 -4.37 -16.14 4.08
CA ALA A 102 -5.41 -16.12 3.05
C ALA A 102 -4.87 -15.48 1.77
N LYS A 103 -5.38 -15.95 0.63
CA LYS A 103 -5.07 -15.35 -0.66
C LYS A 103 -5.72 -13.98 -0.73
N ILE A 104 -4.97 -12.99 -1.19
CA ILE A 104 -5.48 -11.63 -1.35
C ILE A 104 -6.10 -11.48 -2.74
N THR A 105 -7.29 -10.92 -2.79
CA THR A 105 -7.97 -10.61 -4.05
C THR A 105 -7.38 -9.37 -4.70
N ARG A 106 -7.59 -9.26 -6.01
CA ARG A 106 -7.25 -8.08 -6.80
C ARG A 106 -7.91 -6.80 -6.23
N ALA A 107 -9.18 -6.88 -5.80
CA ALA A 107 -9.90 -5.78 -5.16
C ALA A 107 -9.28 -5.33 -3.82
N GLU A 108 -8.99 -6.28 -2.94
CA GLU A 108 -8.35 -5.98 -1.64
C GLU A 108 -6.98 -5.33 -1.82
N PHE A 109 -6.20 -5.83 -2.79
CA PHE A 109 -4.89 -5.29 -3.07
C PHE A 109 -4.97 -3.86 -3.63
N ALA A 110 -5.92 -3.58 -4.52
CA ALA A 110 -6.21 -2.23 -5.01
C ALA A 110 -6.48 -1.26 -3.86
N ALA A 111 -7.35 -1.67 -2.94
CA ALA A 111 -7.73 -0.86 -1.79
C ALA A 111 -6.55 -0.60 -0.83
N LEU A 112 -5.63 -1.55 -0.66
CA LEU A 112 -4.38 -1.32 0.08
C LEU A 112 -3.51 -0.28 -0.60
N MET A 113 -3.33 -0.35 -1.93
CA MET A 113 -2.48 0.58 -2.66
C MET A 113 -3.03 2.00 -2.65
N ILE A 114 -4.36 2.16 -2.79
CA ILE A 114 -5.03 3.47 -2.72
C ILE A 114 -4.84 4.10 -1.35
N ARG A 115 -5.04 3.35 -0.26
CA ARG A 115 -4.77 3.84 1.09
C ARG A 115 -3.31 4.20 1.30
N ALA A 116 -2.38 3.41 0.77
CA ALA A 116 -0.94 3.68 0.88
C ALA A 116 -0.53 4.96 0.13
N LEU A 117 -1.19 5.28 -0.98
CA LEU A 117 -0.96 6.52 -1.74
C LEU A 117 -1.72 7.73 -1.18
N GLY A 118 -2.67 7.53 -0.25
CA GLY A 118 -3.55 8.59 0.23
C GLY A 118 -4.42 9.19 -0.87
N ILE A 119 -4.77 8.38 -1.89
CA ILE A 119 -5.65 8.80 -2.98
C ILE A 119 -7.09 8.78 -2.46
N GLU A 120 -7.79 9.89 -2.65
CA GLU A 120 -9.21 10.00 -2.31
C GLU A 120 -10.04 9.18 -3.30
N GLU A 121 -11.00 8.43 -2.77
CA GLU A 121 -11.92 7.60 -3.55
C GLU A 121 -13.14 8.43 -3.95
N GLU A 122 -13.46 8.43 -5.24
CA GLU A 122 -14.66 9.05 -5.79
C GLU A 122 -15.75 7.98 -6.04
N PRO A 123 -17.03 8.37 -6.06
CA PRO A 123 -18.10 7.46 -6.48
C PRO A 123 -17.81 6.84 -7.86
N TYR A 124 -17.98 5.52 -7.93
CA TYR A 124 -17.84 4.72 -9.14
C TYR A 124 -18.64 5.27 -10.32
N LYS A 125 -18.04 5.32 -11.52
CA LYS A 125 -18.62 5.89 -12.74
C LYS A 125 -18.87 4.87 -13.86
N GLY A 126 -18.63 3.58 -13.63
CA GLY A 126 -19.01 2.53 -14.60
C GLY A 126 -17.90 2.09 -15.56
N GLU A 127 -16.65 2.04 -15.11
CA GLU A 127 -15.51 1.79 -16.00
C GLU A 127 -15.34 0.32 -16.47
N PHE A 128 -15.89 -0.62 -15.69
CA PHE A 128 -15.68 -2.07 -15.82
C PHE A 128 -17.00 -2.84 -15.79
N ASN A 129 -17.12 -3.87 -16.63
CA ASN A 129 -18.33 -4.67 -16.77
C ASN A 129 -18.54 -5.66 -15.61
N ASP A 130 -17.47 -6.02 -14.90
CA ASP A 130 -17.46 -7.00 -13.80
C ASP A 130 -17.46 -6.34 -12.41
N ILE A 131 -17.77 -5.05 -12.34
CA ILE A 131 -18.02 -4.34 -11.08
C ILE A 131 -19.50 -4.01 -10.97
N LYS A 132 -20.11 -4.43 -9.86
CA LYS A 132 -21.44 -3.98 -9.48
C LYS A 132 -21.35 -2.63 -8.79
N GLU A 133 -22.19 -1.69 -9.19
CA GLU A 133 -22.34 -0.42 -8.49
C GLU A 133 -22.69 -0.66 -7.02
N GLY A 134 -22.05 0.11 -6.12
CA GLY A 134 -22.20 -0.06 -4.68
C GLY A 134 -21.40 -1.21 -4.05
N ALA A 135 -20.66 -2.01 -4.83
CA ALA A 135 -19.70 -2.95 -4.25
C ALA A 135 -18.65 -2.19 -3.44
N TRP A 136 -18.25 -2.73 -2.28
CA TRP A 136 -17.35 -2.05 -1.34
C TRP A 136 -16.00 -1.65 -1.98
N TYR A 137 -15.56 -2.37 -3.01
CA TYR A 137 -14.32 -2.15 -3.73
C TYR A 137 -14.46 -1.27 -4.98
N ALA A 138 -15.69 -0.91 -5.40
CA ALA A 138 -15.92 -0.26 -6.69
C ALA A 138 -15.15 1.06 -6.81
N ASN A 139 -15.24 1.90 -5.79
CA ASN A 139 -14.58 3.20 -5.75
C ASN A 139 -13.04 3.04 -5.72
N ALA A 140 -12.53 2.18 -4.84
CA ALA A 140 -11.10 1.90 -4.72
C ALA A 140 -10.48 1.37 -6.03
N ILE A 141 -11.18 0.46 -6.72
CA ILE A 141 -10.71 -0.07 -8.00
C ILE A 141 -10.68 1.00 -9.08
N GLU A 142 -11.74 1.81 -9.20
CA GLU A 142 -11.76 2.88 -10.19
C GLU A 142 -10.68 3.93 -9.91
N ALA A 143 -10.44 4.27 -8.64
CA ALA A 143 -9.33 5.12 -8.23
C ALA A 143 -7.98 4.50 -8.62
N ALA A 144 -7.79 3.19 -8.39
CA ALA A 144 -6.56 2.47 -8.74
C ALA A 144 -6.32 2.42 -10.26
N TYR A 145 -7.40 2.27 -11.03
CA TYR A 145 -7.36 2.32 -12.48
C TYR A 145 -7.02 3.72 -13.01
N LYS A 146 -7.70 4.77 -12.53
CA LYS A 146 -7.43 6.17 -12.93
C LYS A 146 -6.02 6.62 -12.53
N ALA A 147 -5.53 6.14 -11.39
CA ALA A 147 -4.16 6.34 -10.99
C ALA A 147 -3.17 5.57 -11.89
N GLY A 148 -3.62 4.59 -12.67
CA GLY A 148 -2.76 3.77 -13.53
C GLY A 148 -1.90 2.78 -12.75
N ILE A 149 -2.28 2.42 -11.52
CA ILE A 149 -1.55 1.43 -10.71
C ILE A 149 -2.10 0.02 -10.90
N MET A 150 -3.39 -0.11 -11.23
CA MET A 150 -4.05 -1.38 -11.47
C MET A 150 -4.72 -1.37 -12.82
N LEU A 151 -4.42 -2.39 -13.63
CA LEU A 151 -4.90 -2.52 -15.00
C LEU A 151 -5.83 -3.73 -15.09
N GLY A 152 -6.87 -3.56 -15.92
CA GLY A 152 -7.81 -4.62 -16.28
C GLY A 152 -7.38 -5.38 -17.52
N ASP A 153 -8.20 -6.36 -17.87
CA ASP A 153 -8.18 -7.05 -19.15
C ASP A 153 -9.37 -6.55 -19.98
N GLY A 154 -9.11 -5.59 -20.87
CA GLY A 154 -10.14 -4.85 -21.59
C GLY A 154 -11.09 -4.12 -20.64
N LYS A 155 -12.36 -4.55 -20.62
CA LYS A 155 -13.42 -3.99 -19.78
C LYS A 155 -13.68 -4.78 -18.49
N ASN A 156 -12.80 -5.71 -18.12
CA ASN A 156 -12.90 -6.46 -16.88
C ASN A 156 -11.68 -6.18 -15.99
N ILE A 157 -11.85 -6.20 -14.68
CA ILE A 157 -10.77 -6.01 -13.70
C ILE A 157 -10.51 -7.25 -12.85
N ARG A 158 -11.42 -8.22 -12.86
CA ARG A 158 -11.44 -9.46 -12.08
C ARG A 158 -11.28 -9.20 -10.58
N PRO A 159 -12.23 -8.49 -9.93
CA PRO A 159 -12.05 -7.97 -8.58
C PRO A 159 -11.87 -9.07 -7.53
N ASP A 160 -12.63 -10.16 -7.65
CA ASP A 160 -12.67 -11.25 -6.69
C ASP A 160 -11.60 -12.33 -6.93
N ASP A 161 -10.89 -12.26 -8.06
CA ASP A 161 -9.80 -13.19 -8.36
C ASP A 161 -8.64 -12.96 -7.38
N PRO A 162 -8.05 -14.04 -6.82
CA PRO A 162 -6.76 -13.95 -6.17
C PRO A 162 -5.70 -13.36 -7.12
N ILE A 163 -4.89 -12.44 -6.61
CA ILE A 163 -3.82 -11.86 -7.41
C ILE A 163 -2.61 -12.79 -7.47
N THR A 164 -2.06 -12.99 -8.66
CA THR A 164 -0.81 -13.74 -8.83
C THR A 164 0.39 -12.92 -8.35
N ARG A 165 1.50 -13.58 -8.02
CA ARG A 165 2.71 -12.89 -7.57
C ARG A 165 3.32 -11.95 -8.62
N GLU A 166 3.25 -12.31 -9.91
CA GLU A 166 3.74 -11.42 -10.97
C GLU A 166 2.83 -10.17 -11.14
N GLU A 167 1.51 -10.32 -11.04
CA GLU A 167 0.56 -9.19 -11.07
C GLU A 167 0.73 -8.29 -9.84
N MET A 168 0.85 -8.88 -8.64
CA MET A 168 1.10 -8.17 -7.40
C MET A 168 2.37 -7.32 -7.50
N THR A 169 3.44 -7.90 -8.06
CA THR A 169 4.73 -7.22 -8.24
C THR A 169 4.60 -6.04 -9.20
N ALA A 170 3.89 -6.21 -10.31
CA ALA A 170 3.68 -5.13 -11.27
C ALA A 170 2.90 -3.95 -10.68
N VAL A 171 1.83 -4.23 -9.93
CA VAL A 171 1.06 -3.18 -9.26
C VAL A 171 1.90 -2.45 -8.21
N ILE A 172 2.64 -3.17 -7.35
CA ILE A 172 3.51 -2.54 -6.34
C ILE A 172 4.63 -1.71 -6.97
N MET A 173 5.20 -2.13 -8.09
CA MET A 173 6.21 -1.37 -8.79
C MET A 173 5.66 -0.07 -9.40
N ARG A 174 4.41 -0.07 -9.89
CA ARG A 174 3.73 1.16 -10.32
C ARG A 174 3.48 2.12 -9.15
N VAL A 175 3.13 1.58 -7.97
CA VAL A 175 2.97 2.38 -6.74
C VAL A 175 4.31 2.97 -6.31
N TYR A 176 5.39 2.17 -6.33
CA TYR A 176 6.74 2.66 -6.06
C TYR A 176 7.17 3.76 -7.05
N GLY A 177 6.85 3.58 -8.34
CA GLY A 177 7.06 4.60 -9.37
C GLY A 177 6.40 5.95 -9.05
N LYS A 178 5.19 5.93 -8.47
CA LYS A 178 4.50 7.16 -8.03
C LYS A 178 5.10 7.79 -6.78
N LEU A 179 5.53 6.97 -5.82
CA LEU A 179 6.06 7.47 -4.54
C LEU A 179 7.50 8.00 -4.66
N ALA A 180 8.29 7.39 -5.54
CA ALA A 180 9.73 7.63 -5.66
C ALA A 180 10.14 8.26 -7.00
N GLU A 181 9.19 8.59 -7.89
CA GLU A 181 9.45 8.99 -9.28
C GLU A 181 10.33 7.98 -10.04
N TYR A 182 10.25 6.71 -9.64
CA TYR A 182 11.08 5.66 -10.18
C TYR A 182 10.64 5.26 -11.59
N LYS A 183 11.61 5.15 -12.49
CA LYS A 183 11.42 4.63 -13.85
C LYS A 183 12.11 3.28 -13.96
N GLU A 184 11.35 2.28 -14.42
CA GLU A 184 11.86 0.91 -14.58
C GLU A 184 12.95 0.85 -15.66
N ASP A 185 14.02 0.11 -15.35
CA ASP A 185 15.03 -0.22 -16.36
C ASP A 185 14.51 -1.35 -17.26
N SER A 186 14.90 -1.36 -18.53
CA SER A 186 14.64 -2.51 -19.41
C SER A 186 15.65 -3.63 -19.14
N ILE A 187 15.45 -4.33 -18.03
CA ILE A 187 16.26 -5.49 -17.62
C ILE A 187 15.49 -6.78 -17.87
N GLY A 188 16.15 -7.82 -18.38
CA GLY A 188 15.47 -9.04 -18.80
C GLY A 188 15.08 -9.96 -17.64
N ASN A 189 16.04 -10.70 -17.12
CA ASN A 189 15.77 -11.84 -16.24
C ASN A 189 16.33 -11.64 -14.84
N THR A 190 15.75 -12.38 -13.88
CA THR A 190 16.30 -12.52 -12.52
C THR A 190 17.33 -13.66 -12.46
N THR A 191 17.70 -14.11 -11.26
CA THR A 191 18.48 -15.34 -11.04
C THR A 191 17.62 -16.51 -10.52
N PHE A 192 16.29 -16.36 -10.46
CA PHE A 192 15.39 -17.41 -9.99
C PHE A 192 15.36 -18.59 -10.95
N SER A 193 15.26 -19.80 -10.38
CA SER A 193 15.24 -21.07 -11.11
C SER A 193 14.01 -21.25 -12.00
N ASP A 194 12.92 -20.53 -11.71
CA ASP A 194 11.65 -20.56 -12.45
C ASP A 194 11.41 -19.30 -13.30
N ASN A 195 12.47 -18.58 -13.68
CA ASN A 195 12.41 -17.43 -14.58
C ASN A 195 11.62 -17.68 -15.87
N ASN A 196 11.70 -18.91 -16.41
CA ASN A 196 10.98 -19.30 -17.62
C ASN A 196 9.45 -19.36 -17.44
N LYS A 197 8.94 -19.33 -16.20
CA LYS A 197 7.52 -19.27 -15.89
C LYS A 197 7.00 -17.83 -15.73
N ILE A 198 7.89 -16.84 -15.67
CA ILE A 198 7.51 -15.42 -15.58
C ILE A 198 6.97 -15.00 -16.95
N SER A 199 5.78 -14.39 -16.98
CA SER A 199 5.23 -13.83 -18.22
C SER A 199 6.20 -12.84 -18.85
N GLU A 200 6.26 -12.78 -20.18
CA GLU A 200 7.17 -11.85 -20.88
C GLU A 200 6.97 -10.39 -20.43
N TRP A 201 5.71 -9.97 -20.28
CA TRP A 201 5.38 -8.62 -19.81
C TRP A 201 5.83 -8.34 -18.36
N ALA A 202 6.05 -9.39 -17.57
CA ALA A 202 6.39 -9.29 -16.15
C ALA A 202 7.91 -9.39 -15.88
N LYS A 203 8.69 -9.84 -16.85
CA LYS A 203 10.14 -10.10 -16.68
C LYS A 203 10.90 -8.88 -16.17
N SER A 204 10.77 -7.75 -16.87
CA SER A 204 11.48 -6.53 -16.48
C SER A 204 11.03 -5.99 -15.13
N VAL A 205 9.71 -5.96 -14.88
CA VAL A 205 9.20 -5.42 -13.62
C VAL A 205 9.60 -6.29 -12.42
N VAL A 206 9.61 -7.62 -12.57
CA VAL A 206 10.08 -8.54 -11.53
C VAL A 206 11.58 -8.37 -11.30
N ALA A 207 12.39 -8.27 -12.36
CA ALA A 207 13.83 -8.03 -12.21
C ALA A 207 14.14 -6.69 -11.54
N ASN A 208 13.37 -5.63 -11.81
CA ASN A 208 13.54 -4.34 -11.13
C ASN A 208 13.16 -4.45 -9.66
N ALA A 209 12.04 -5.12 -9.36
CA ALA A 209 11.61 -5.34 -7.98
C ALA A 209 12.65 -6.14 -7.16
N VAL A 210 13.34 -7.10 -7.78
CA VAL A 210 14.45 -7.85 -7.17
C VAL A 210 15.66 -6.95 -6.95
N LYS A 211 16.08 -6.19 -7.97
CA LYS A 211 17.19 -5.22 -7.87
C LYS A 211 16.99 -4.21 -6.74
N LEU A 212 15.75 -3.79 -6.51
CA LEU A 212 15.36 -2.86 -5.45
C LEU A 212 15.18 -3.51 -4.08
N GLY A 213 15.25 -4.85 -3.98
CA GLY A 213 15.04 -5.61 -2.74
C GLY A 213 13.57 -5.67 -2.28
N ILE A 214 12.63 -5.26 -3.13
CA ILE A 214 11.18 -5.31 -2.87
C ILE A 214 10.70 -6.77 -2.93
N VAL A 215 11.17 -7.50 -3.94
CA VAL A 215 10.99 -8.95 -4.10
C VAL A 215 12.29 -9.67 -3.73
N ARG A 216 12.18 -10.72 -2.93
CA ARG A 216 13.35 -11.54 -2.49
C ARG A 216 13.31 -12.99 -2.97
N GLY A 217 12.17 -13.44 -3.52
CA GLY A 217 11.94 -14.85 -3.83
C GLY A 217 11.71 -15.70 -2.58
N TYR A 218 11.67 -17.01 -2.78
CA TYR A 218 11.55 -18.02 -1.73
C TYR A 218 12.90 -18.70 -1.48
N GLU A 219 13.00 -19.44 -0.37
CA GLU A 219 14.21 -20.18 0.04
C GLU A 219 14.68 -21.21 -1.00
N ASP A 220 13.75 -21.75 -1.80
CA ASP A 220 14.01 -22.69 -2.90
C ASP A 220 14.56 -22.00 -4.19
N ASN A 221 14.95 -20.73 -4.10
CA ASN A 221 15.39 -19.89 -5.22
C ASN A 221 14.35 -19.80 -6.36
N THR A 222 13.07 -19.73 -6.00
CA THR A 222 11.96 -19.49 -6.95
C THR A 222 11.27 -18.15 -6.70
N PHE A 223 10.59 -17.64 -7.73
CA PHE A 223 9.68 -16.50 -7.63
C PHE A 223 8.21 -16.92 -7.50
N LYS A 224 7.83 -18.06 -8.10
CA LYS A 224 6.47 -18.59 -8.23
C LYS A 224 5.51 -17.58 -8.88
N PRO A 225 5.74 -17.16 -10.14
CA PRO A 225 5.03 -16.05 -10.78
C PRO A 225 3.51 -16.26 -10.87
N LYS A 226 3.07 -17.51 -11.04
CA LYS A 226 1.66 -17.88 -11.22
C LYS A 226 0.95 -18.25 -9.92
N ASP A 227 1.67 -18.35 -8.82
CA ASP A 227 1.07 -18.66 -7.54
C ASP A 227 0.33 -17.43 -7.01
N ASN A 228 -0.82 -17.67 -6.37
CA ASN A 228 -1.59 -16.61 -5.74
C ASN A 228 -0.89 -16.11 -4.49
N ALA A 229 -0.78 -14.79 -4.36
CA ALA A 229 -0.16 -14.15 -3.21
C ALA A 229 -1.05 -14.20 -1.97
N THR A 230 -0.41 -14.26 -0.81
CA THR A 230 -1.06 -14.14 0.49
C THR A 230 -1.15 -12.68 0.95
N ARG A 231 -2.06 -12.41 1.90
CA ARG A 231 -2.20 -11.08 2.52
C ARG A 231 -0.92 -10.65 3.23
N ALA A 232 -0.21 -11.56 3.88
CA ALA A 232 1.08 -11.28 4.51
C ALA A 232 2.18 -10.90 3.49
N GLU A 233 2.25 -11.58 2.35
CA GLU A 233 3.21 -11.23 1.29
C GLU A 233 2.93 -9.86 0.67
N ALA A 234 1.66 -9.54 0.43
CA ALA A 234 1.23 -8.22 -0.03
C ALA A 234 1.63 -7.12 0.97
N ALA A 235 1.38 -7.34 2.26
CA ALA A 235 1.79 -6.43 3.33
C ALA A 235 3.31 -6.24 3.36
N ALA A 236 4.08 -7.32 3.25
CA ALA A 236 5.54 -7.25 3.30
C ALA A 236 6.14 -6.47 2.11
N MET A 237 5.63 -6.67 0.90
CA MET A 237 6.10 -5.91 -0.26
C MET A 237 5.70 -4.43 -0.17
N LEU A 238 4.48 -4.14 0.30
CA LEU A 238 4.02 -2.78 0.53
C LEU A 238 4.85 -2.04 1.59
N TYR A 239 5.13 -2.71 2.72
CA TYR A 239 5.99 -2.18 3.77
C TYR A 239 7.36 -1.76 3.20
N ARG A 240 8.00 -2.64 2.41
CA ARG A 240 9.33 -2.37 1.84
C ARG A 240 9.34 -1.12 0.95
N ILE A 241 8.32 -0.93 0.12
CA ILE A 241 8.28 0.28 -0.72
C ILE A 241 8.06 1.53 0.11
N LEU A 242 7.18 1.49 1.12
CA LEU A 242 6.88 2.65 1.95
C LEU A 242 8.06 3.03 2.84
N GLU A 243 8.77 2.05 3.39
CA GLU A 243 9.99 2.30 4.18
C GLU A 243 11.08 2.94 3.31
N LYS A 244 11.22 2.45 2.07
CA LYS A 244 12.21 2.97 1.12
C LYS A 244 11.90 4.39 0.64
N THR A 245 10.63 4.80 0.66
CA THR A 245 10.20 6.15 0.27
C THR A 245 9.94 7.09 1.45
N GLY A 246 10.22 6.65 2.69
CA GLY A 246 9.99 7.43 3.90
C GLY A 246 8.51 7.68 4.21
N ASN A 247 7.60 6.88 3.64
CA ASN A 247 6.18 6.92 3.98
C ASN A 247 5.88 6.20 5.30
N ILE A 248 6.86 5.47 5.86
CA ILE A 248 6.94 4.88 7.19
C ILE A 248 8.40 4.86 7.69
#